data_AF-A0A7V8XSG2-F1
#
_entry.id   AF-A0A7V8XSG2-F1
#
_cell.length_a   1.000
_cell.length_b   1.000
_cell.length_c   1.000
_cell.angle_alpha   90.00
_cell.angle_beta   90.00
_cell.angle_gamma   90.00
#
_symmetry.space_group_name_H-M   'P 1'
#
loop_
_entity.id
_entity.type
_entity.pdbx_description
1 polymer ?
#
loop_
_entity_poly.entity_id
_entity_poly.type
_entity_poly.pdbx_seq_one_letter_code
_entity_poly.pdbx_strand_id
1 'polypeptide(L)' 'MSRTLQDLRYAVRSFLKAPGFTAVAIIVLALGIGANSATFTAVKALLFRPVPAQGEGIVGIFRYERSKLDSYRAFAYPN' A
#
# COMPACT_ATOMS: atom_id res chain seq x y z
N MET A 1 -11.23 37.94 -7.62
CA MET A 1 -10.22 36.89 -7.87
C MET A 1 -10.21 35.91 -6.72
N SER A 2 -10.33 34.62 -7.03
CA SER A 2 -10.50 33.48 -6.12
C SER A 2 -9.32 33.36 -5.12
N ARG A 3 -9.59 33.59 -3.83
CA ARG A 3 -8.64 33.47 -2.71
C ARG A 3 -7.77 32.22 -2.77
N THR A 4 -8.33 31.08 -3.19
CA THR A 4 -7.64 29.80 -3.34
C THR A 4 -6.39 29.85 -4.21
N LEU A 5 -6.41 30.58 -5.33
CA LEU A 5 -5.26 30.74 -6.23
C LEU A 5 -4.17 31.63 -5.61
N GLN A 6 -4.59 32.63 -4.82
CA GLN A 6 -3.66 33.51 -4.12
C GLN A 6 -2.98 32.78 -2.97
N ASP A 7 -3.74 31.99 -2.20
CA ASP A 7 -3.22 31.18 -1.10
C ASP A 7 -2.22 30.13 -1.61
N LEU A 8 -2.51 29.46 -2.72
CA LEU A 8 -1.57 28.50 -3.34
C LEU A 8 -0.25 29.18 -3.74
N ARG A 9 -0.34 30.35 -4.39
CA ARG A 9 0.84 31.14 -4.78
C ARG A 9 1.63 31.64 -3.58
N TYR A 10 0.95 32.01 -2.49
CA TYR A 10 1.60 32.40 -1.24
C TYR A 10 2.29 31.22 -0.55
N ALA A 11 1.66 30.04 -0.52
CA ALA A 11 2.24 28.82 0.04
C ALA A 11 3.51 28.41 -0.72
N VAL A 12 3.46 28.37 -2.06
CA VAL A 12 4.63 28.06 -2.90
C VAL A 12 5.75 29.07 -2.67
N ARG A 13 5.43 30.36 -2.58
CA ARG A 13 6.43 31.40 -2.28
C ARG A 13 7.01 31.25 -0.88
N SER A 14 6.22 30.80 0.09
CA SER A 14 6.69 30.54 1.46
C SER A 14 7.65 29.35 1.51
N PHE A 15 7.39 28.29 0.75
CA PHE A 15 8.30 27.15 0.63
C PHE A 15 9.64 27.56 -0.01
N LEU A 16 9.60 28.41 -1.04
CA LEU A 16 10.81 28.93 -1.70
C LEU A 16 11.64 29.88 -0.81
N LYS A 17 11.04 30.49 0.22
CA LYS A 17 11.76 31.36 1.19
C LYS A 17 12.56 30.57 2.23
N ALA A 18 12.19 29.31 2.47
CA ALA A 18 12.87 28.42 3.42
C ALA A 18 13.32 27.12 2.71
N PRO A 19 14.28 27.21 1.77
CA PRO A 19 14.62 26.08 0.90
C PRO A 19 15.22 24.89 1.67
N GLY A 20 15.96 25.14 2.76
CA GLY A 20 16.56 24.07 3.58
C GLY A 20 15.51 23.19 4.27
N PHE A 21 14.54 23.81 4.95
CA PHE A 21 13.44 23.09 5.60
C PHE A 21 12.58 22.35 4.57
N THR A 22 12.27 23.01 3.46
CA THR A 22 11.47 22.42 2.38
C THR A 22 12.18 21.21 1.75
N ALA A 23 13.49 21.28 1.52
CA ALA A 23 14.27 20.17 0.99
C ALA A 23 14.25 18.95 1.93
N VAL A 24 14.47 19.17 3.23
CA VAL A 24 14.41 18.10 4.23
C VAL A 24 13.00 17.50 4.28
N ALA A 25 11.96 18.34 4.30
CA ALA A 25 10.57 17.88 4.30
C ALA A 25 10.25 17.02 3.06
N ILE A 26 10.71 17.43 1.87
CA ILE A 26 10.56 16.66 0.62
C ILE A 26 11.29 15.33 0.72
N ILE A 27 12.53 15.30 1.22
CA ILE A 27 13.31 14.07 1.37
C ILE A 27 12.62 13.10 2.33
N VAL A 28 12.15 13.58 3.48
CA VAL A 28 11.45 12.75 4.46
C VAL A 28 10.14 12.21 3.88
N LEU A 29 9.38 13.06 3.18
CA LEU A 29 8.14 12.65 2.53
C LEU A 29 8.40 11.59 1.43
N ALA A 30 9.41 11.82 0.59
CA ALA A 30 9.84 10.90 -0.46
C ALA A 30 10.32 9.57 0.12
N LEU A 31 11.07 9.59 1.22
CA LEU A 31 11.50 8.38 1.93
C LEU A 31 10.33 7.62 2.53
N GLY A 32 9.38 8.30 3.18
CA GLY A 32 8.18 7.65 3.73
C GLY A 32 7.32 6.98 2.66
N ILE A 33 7.04 7.69 1.57
CA ILE A 33 6.24 7.18 0.44
C ILE A 33 7.02 6.08 -0.31
N GLY A 34 8.31 6.31 -0.56
CA GLY A 34 9.21 5.43 -1.28
C GLY A 34 9.46 4.13 -0.54
N ALA A 35 9.70 4.18 0.78
CA ALA A 35 9.88 2.99 1.60
C ALA A 35 8.62 2.12 1.62
N ASN A 36 7.44 2.74 1.73
CA ASN A 36 6.18 2.00 1.71
C ASN A 36 5.94 1.34 0.34
N SER A 37 6.19 2.08 -0.75
CA SER A 37 6.05 1.58 -2.13
C SER A 37 7.09 0.52 -2.48
N ALA A 38 8.33 0.69 -2.02
CA ALA A 38 9.43 -0.26 -2.20
C ALA A 38 9.16 -1.54 -1.42
N THR A 39 8.59 -1.46 -0.22
CA THR A 39 8.19 -2.65 0.56
C THR A 39 7.12 -3.43 -0.18
N PHE A 40 6.07 -2.78 -0.66
CA PHE A 40 5.03 -3.46 -1.44
C PHE A 40 5.58 -4.04 -2.75
N THR A 41 6.45 -3.31 -3.45
CA THR A 41 7.08 -3.77 -4.70
C THR A 41 8.04 -4.93 -4.45
N ALA A 42 8.84 -4.88 -3.39
CA ALA A 42 9.77 -5.94 -3.00
C ALA A 42 9.01 -7.19 -2.56
N VAL A 43 7.98 -7.04 -1.72
CA VAL A 43 7.08 -8.14 -1.36
C VAL A 43 6.40 -8.68 -2.61
N LYS A 44 5.92 -7.84 -3.52
CA LYS A 44 5.32 -8.32 -4.77
C LYS A 44 6.34 -9.05 -5.64
N ALA A 45 7.55 -8.55 -5.77
CA ALA A 45 8.61 -9.16 -6.57
C ALA A 45 9.22 -10.42 -5.92
N LEU A 46 9.11 -10.59 -4.60
CA LEU A 46 9.62 -11.77 -3.89
C LEU A 46 8.52 -12.82 -3.72
N LEU A 47 7.30 -12.41 -3.40
CA LEU A 47 6.15 -13.28 -3.15
C LEU A 47 5.40 -13.65 -4.44
N PHE A 48 5.37 -12.75 -5.43
CA PHE A 48 4.72 -12.97 -6.73
C PHE A 48 5.71 -13.05 -7.89
N ARG A 49 7.03 -13.19 -7.66
CA ARG A 49 7.87 -13.74 -8.74
C ARG A 49 7.42 -15.18 -8.91
N PRO A 50 6.72 -15.51 -10.00
CA PRO A 50 6.34 -16.88 -10.24
C PRO A 50 7.66 -17.61 -10.36
N VAL A 51 7.92 -18.53 -9.44
CA VAL A 51 8.87 -19.62 -9.70
C VAL A 51 8.43 -20.14 -11.08
N PRO A 52 9.30 -20.13 -12.12
CA PRO A 52 8.90 -20.59 -13.43
C PRO A 52 8.30 -21.98 -13.23
N ALA A 53 6.98 -22.07 -13.39
CA ALA A 53 6.24 -23.28 -13.14
C ALA A 53 6.60 -24.25 -14.26
N GLN A 54 7.72 -24.94 -14.08
CA GLN A 54 8.01 -26.17 -14.80
C GLN A 54 7.19 -27.26 -14.12
N GLY A 55 5.93 -27.37 -14.51
CA GLY A 55 5.05 -28.42 -14.03
C GLY A 55 3.61 -27.96 -13.96
N GLU A 56 2.79 -28.57 -14.81
CA GLU A 56 1.34 -28.58 -14.70
C GLU A 56 0.94 -29.08 -13.29
N GLY A 57 0.71 -28.15 -12.36
CA GLY A 57 0.54 -28.52 -10.96
C GLY A 57 0.02 -27.40 -10.09
N ILE A 58 -1.29 -27.19 -10.17
CA ILE A 58 -2.20 -26.64 -9.14
C ILE A 58 -1.77 -25.31 -8.49
N VAL A 59 -2.45 -24.24 -8.89
CA VAL A 59 -2.38 -22.91 -8.29
C VAL A 59 -3.20 -22.87 -6.99
N GLY A 60 -2.55 -22.61 -5.85
CA GLY A 60 -3.18 -22.57 -4.53
C GLY A 60 -4.05 -21.32 -4.31
N ILE A 61 -5.29 -21.54 -3.86
CA ILE A 61 -6.25 -20.48 -3.53
C ILE A 61 -6.08 -20.13 -2.04
N PHE A 62 -5.49 -18.97 -1.73
CA PHE A 62 -5.37 -18.51 -0.35
C PHE A 62 -6.65 -17.78 0.09
N ARG A 63 -7.52 -18.45 0.85
CA ARG A 63 -8.59 -17.80 1.60
C ARG A 63 -8.11 -17.56 3.03
N TYR A 64 -7.76 -16.32 3.37
CA TYR A 64 -7.53 -15.93 4.76
C TYR A 64 -8.87 -15.71 5.47
N GLU A 65 -9.29 -16.70 6.25
CA GLU A 65 -10.43 -16.57 7.17
C GLU A 65 -9.91 -16.77 8.60
N ARG A 66 -9.42 -15.68 9.21
CA ARG A 66 -8.85 -15.66 10.57
C ARG A 66 -9.93 -15.62 11.67
N SER A 67 -11.16 -16.05 11.40
CA SER A 67 -12.25 -15.89 12.37
C SER A 67 -13.37 -16.92 12.20
N LYS A 68 -13.18 -18.10 12.78
CA LYS A 68 -14.14 -18.79 13.67
C LYS A 68 -13.67 -20.23 13.90
N LEU A 69 -13.28 -20.52 15.13
CA LEU A 69 -12.76 -21.82 15.53
C LEU A 69 -13.84 -22.82 15.97
N ASP A 70 -15.13 -22.53 15.84
CA ASP A 70 -16.12 -23.32 16.60
C ASP A 70 -17.56 -23.30 16.05
N SER A 71 -17.75 -23.64 14.77
CA SER A 71 -19.10 -23.80 14.23
C SER A 71 -19.17 -24.84 13.13
N TYR A 72 -18.81 -26.09 13.44
CA TYR A 72 -19.50 -27.23 12.86
C TYR A 72 -20.95 -27.23 13.40
N ARG A 73 -21.75 -26.28 12.94
CA ARG A 73 -23.20 -26.43 13.02
C ARG A 73 -23.54 -27.52 12.02
N ALA A 74 -23.61 -28.74 12.55
CA ALA A 74 -24.31 -29.86 11.95
C ALA A 74 -25.51 -29.29 11.20
N PHE A 75 -25.48 -29.48 9.88
CA PHE A 75 -26.61 -29.19 9.02
C PHE A 75 -27.81 -29.89 9.65
N ALA A 76 -28.64 -29.10 10.33
CA ALA A 76 -29.91 -29.54 10.83
C ALA A 76 -30.76 -29.91 9.60
N TYR A 77 -31.57 -30.95 9.78
CA TYR A 77 -32.49 -31.61 8.83
C TYR A 77 -31.88 -32.73 7.98
N PRO A 78 -32.37 -33.96 8.25
CA PRO A 78 -33.28 -34.58 7.29
C PRO A 78 -34.64 -34.95 7.93
N ASN A 79 -35.69 -34.65 7.15
CA ASN A 79 -37.05 -35.20 7.06
C ASN A 79 -37.45 -36.37 7.97
#